data_AF-A0A1I2A360-F1
#
_entry.id   AF-A0A1I2A360-F1
#
_cell.length_a   1.000
_cell.length_b   1.000
_cell.length_c   1.000
_cell.angle_alpha   90.00
_cell.angle_beta   90.00
_cell.angle_gamma   90.00
#
_symmetry.space_group_name_H-M   'P 1'
#
loop_
_entity.id
_entity.type
_entity.pdbx_description
1 polymer ?
#
loop_
_entity_poly.entity_id
_entity_poly.type
_entity_poly.pdbx_seq_one_letter_code
_entity_poly.pdbx_strand_id
1 'polypeptide(L)'
;MSTHGGKVPGSIKAPVKDYLTVDSPSLATAEDSSGVGSAANAALRHVTVTLGRELFRFDSFQQWVNKAQSWFMRSGVPSSQVLCVDATGRICSMGKQFMSARDRGAFPVIVYHIDLEPIAAKEVI
;
A
#
# COMPACT_ATOMS: atom_id res chain seq x y z
N MET A 1 -7.00 -36.59 24.37
CA MET A 1 -8.06 -35.85 23.68
C MET A 1 -7.55 -34.46 23.33
N SER A 2 -7.57 -34.14 22.03
CA SER A 2 -7.50 -32.83 21.35
C SER A 2 -6.41 -31.80 21.66
N THR A 3 -5.40 -31.82 20.79
CA THR A 3 -4.63 -30.66 20.34
C THR A 3 -5.54 -29.62 19.69
N HIS A 4 -5.55 -28.37 20.15
CA HIS A 4 -6.15 -27.25 19.42
C HIS A 4 -5.06 -26.40 18.77
N GLY A 5 -4.68 -26.81 17.56
CA GLY A 5 -4.00 -25.94 16.61
C GLY A 5 -4.93 -24.78 16.23
N GLY A 6 -4.52 -23.56 16.57
CA GLY A 6 -5.19 -22.33 16.16
C GLY A 6 -5.13 -22.20 14.64
N LYS A 7 -6.19 -22.65 13.98
CA LYS A 7 -6.44 -22.46 12.55
C LYS A 7 -6.56 -20.95 12.31
N VAL A 8 -5.55 -20.34 11.69
CA VAL A 8 -5.68 -19.01 11.10
C VAL A 8 -6.90 -19.07 10.16
N PRO A 9 -7.97 -18.30 10.41
CA PRO A 9 -9.10 -18.27 9.50
C PRO A 9 -8.59 -17.77 8.16
N GLY A 10 -8.96 -18.51 7.12
CA GLY A 10 -8.36 -18.43 5.81
C GLY A 10 -8.39 -17.03 5.20
N SER A 11 -7.39 -16.79 4.36
CA SER A 11 -7.32 -15.76 3.32
C SER A 11 -8.63 -15.01 3.11
N ILE A 12 -8.83 -13.95 3.89
CA ILE A 12 -9.76 -12.90 3.50
C ILE A 12 -9.07 -12.28 2.30
N LYS A 13 -9.48 -12.70 1.09
CA LYS A 13 -9.13 -11.99 -0.14
C LYS A 13 -9.66 -10.58 0.06
N ALA A 14 -8.78 -9.67 0.48
CA ALA A 14 -9.05 -8.25 0.31
C ALA A 14 -9.54 -8.10 -1.13
N PRO A 15 -10.72 -7.52 -1.37
CA PRO A 15 -11.02 -7.11 -2.73
C PRO A 15 -9.88 -6.17 -3.13
N VAL A 16 -9.50 -6.22 -4.40
CA VAL A 16 -8.47 -5.37 -5.03
C VAL A 16 -7.07 -5.99 -4.98
N LYS A 17 -6.79 -6.85 -5.97
CA LYS A 17 -5.44 -7.25 -6.39
C LYS A 17 -4.65 -6.10 -7.03
N ASP A 18 -5.25 -4.92 -7.18
CA ASP A 18 -4.73 -3.84 -8.03
C ASP A 18 -4.57 -2.52 -7.27
N TYR A 19 -4.23 -2.57 -5.97
CA TYR A 19 -3.73 -1.38 -5.30
C TYR A 19 -2.32 -1.10 -5.80
N LEU A 20 -2.22 -0.27 -6.85
CA LEU A 20 -0.98 0.24 -7.44
C LEU A 20 0.13 -0.82 -7.45
N THR A 21 0.16 -1.67 -8.47
CA THR A 21 1.35 -2.47 -8.80
C THR A 21 2.49 -1.50 -9.09
N VAL A 22 3.21 -1.09 -8.04
CA VAL A 22 4.57 -0.63 -8.19
C VAL A 22 5.38 -1.90 -8.37
N ASP A 23 5.80 -2.17 -9.59
CA ASP A 23 6.70 -3.28 -9.93
C ASP A 23 7.89 -3.23 -8.96
N SER A 24 7.84 -4.08 -7.94
CA SER A 24 8.95 -4.28 -7.03
C SER A 24 9.90 -5.25 -7.73
N PRO A 25 11.15 -4.85 -8.06
CA PRO A 25 12.10 -5.79 -8.63
C PRO A 25 12.35 -6.92 -7.64
N SER A 26 12.07 -8.15 -8.09
CA SER A 26 12.31 -9.38 -7.37
C SER A 26 13.79 -9.47 -6.97
N LEU A 27 14.06 -9.54 -5.67
CA LEU A 27 15.39 -9.82 -5.13
C LEU A 27 15.74 -11.27 -5.47
N ALA A 28 16.39 -11.47 -6.62
CA ALA A 28 16.99 -12.75 -6.97
C ALA A 28 18.15 -13.03 -6.01
N THR A 29 18.10 -14.20 -5.38
CA THR A 29 19.19 -14.79 -4.61
C THR A 29 20.43 -14.92 -5.48
N ALA A 30 21.52 -14.32 -5.01
CA ALA A 30 22.83 -14.36 -5.65
C ALA A 30 23.39 -15.79 -5.59
N GLU A 31 23.58 -16.40 -6.76
CA GLU A 31 24.64 -17.37 -6.95
C GLU A 31 25.58 -16.84 -8.05
N ASP A 32 26.86 -16.98 -7.73
CA ASP A 32 28.06 -16.47 -8.37
C ASP A 32 28.16 -16.83 -9.86
N SER A 33 28.55 -15.85 -10.70
CA SER A 33 29.74 -15.88 -11.56
C SER A 33 29.57 -15.11 -12.89
N SER A 34 30.48 -14.14 -13.07
CA SER A 34 30.96 -13.57 -14.35
C SER A 34 29.94 -13.07 -15.38
N GLY A 35 29.79 -11.75 -15.48
CA GLY A 35 29.11 -11.13 -16.63
C GLY A 35 29.00 -9.61 -16.54
N VAL A 36 30.07 -8.93 -16.98
CA VAL A 36 30.12 -7.57 -17.54
C VAL A 36 29.06 -6.57 -17.05
N GLY A 37 29.47 -5.68 -16.13
CA GLY A 37 28.69 -4.48 -15.80
C GLY A 37 28.54 -3.55 -17.00
N SER A 38 27.30 -3.21 -17.34
CA SER A 38 27.00 -2.01 -18.12
C SER A 38 25.52 -1.65 -17.98
N ALA A 39 25.29 -0.42 -17.52
CA ALA A 39 24.08 0.40 -17.69
C ALA A 39 22.72 -0.28 -17.35
N ALA A 40 21.99 0.12 -16.33
CA ALA A 40 21.77 1.48 -15.90
C ALA A 40 21.20 1.41 -14.49
N ASN A 41 21.68 2.31 -13.65
CA ASN A 41 20.86 2.91 -12.61
C ASN A 41 19.63 3.48 -13.31
N ALA A 42 18.59 2.64 -13.50
CA ALA A 42 17.35 3.03 -14.14
C ALA A 42 16.82 4.19 -13.31
N ALA A 43 16.91 5.40 -13.87
CA ALA A 43 16.73 6.65 -13.14
C ALA A 43 15.50 6.53 -12.24
N LEU A 44 15.74 6.52 -10.92
CA LEU A 44 14.68 6.43 -9.92
C LEU A 44 13.63 7.49 -10.28
N ARG A 45 12.47 7.04 -10.77
CA ARG A 45 11.37 7.93 -11.09
C ARG A 45 10.72 8.32 -9.78
N HIS A 46 11.13 9.46 -9.25
CA HIS A 46 10.46 10.06 -8.12
C HIS A 46 9.17 10.72 -8.61
N VAL A 47 8.04 10.24 -8.12
CA VAL A 47 6.73 10.82 -8.40
C VAL A 47 6.23 11.49 -7.12
N THR A 48 5.88 12.76 -7.21
CA THR A 48 5.20 13.48 -6.12
C THR A 48 3.70 13.44 -6.40
N VAL A 49 2.92 13.02 -5.39
CA VAL A 49 1.45 13.00 -5.45
C VAL A 49 0.94 13.97 -4.40
N THR A 50 -0.05 14.78 -4.76
CA THR A 50 -0.76 15.63 -3.79
C THR A 50 -1.90 14.81 -3.20
N LEU A 51 -1.94 14.70 -1.87
CA LEU A 51 -3.07 14.07 -1.19
C LEU A 51 -4.25 15.03 -1.15
N GLY A 52 -5.43 14.53 -1.52
CA GLY A 52 -6.68 15.25 -1.40
C GLY A 52 -7.28 15.10 0.01
N ARG A 53 -8.61 15.11 0.09
CA ARG A 53 -9.33 14.98 1.36
C ARG A 53 -9.13 13.60 2.01
N GLU A 54 -9.12 13.58 3.33
CA GLU A 54 -9.30 12.34 4.10
C GLU A 54 -10.71 11.78 3.85
N LEU A 55 -10.79 10.49 3.52
CA LEU A 55 -12.05 9.76 3.34
C LEU A 55 -12.49 9.12 4.65
N PHE A 56 -11.57 8.41 5.29
CA PHE A 56 -11.72 7.75 6.59
C PHE A 56 -10.34 7.24 7.05
N ARG A 57 -10.24 6.74 8.29
CA ARG A 57 -9.01 6.17 8.84
C ARG A 57 -9.27 4.93 9.67
N PHE A 58 -8.30 4.03 9.72
CA PHE A 58 -8.29 2.90 10.64
C PHE A 58 -7.38 3.22 11.82
N ASP A 59 -7.88 3.10 13.05
CA ASP A 59 -7.12 3.30 14.27
C ASP A 59 -6.40 2.02 14.73
N SER A 60 -6.73 0.87 14.12
CA SER A 60 -6.06 -0.40 14.40
C SER A 60 -6.13 -1.39 13.23
N PHE A 61 -5.22 -2.36 13.25
CA PHE A 61 -5.22 -3.47 12.29
C PHE A 61 -6.52 -4.27 12.34
N GLN A 62 -7.07 -4.51 13.54
CA GLN A 62 -8.31 -5.27 13.69
C GLN A 62 -9.51 -4.53 13.08
N GLN A 63 -9.55 -3.21 13.21
CA GLN A 63 -10.58 -2.40 12.56
C GLN A 63 -10.47 -2.47 11.04
N TRP A 64 -9.25 -2.41 10.49
CA TRP A 64 -9.02 -2.62 9.06
C TRP A 64 -9.55 -3.99 8.59
N VAL A 65 -9.15 -5.09 9.26
CA VAL A 65 -9.63 -6.45 8.95
C VAL A 65 -11.16 -6.52 8.96
N ASN A 66 -11.80 -5.90 9.95
CA ASN A 66 -13.23 -6.02 10.16
C ASN A 66 -14.08 -5.08 9.28
N LYS A 67 -13.54 -3.92 8.86
CA LYS A 67 -14.34 -2.83 8.29
C LYS A 67 -13.92 -2.39 6.89
N ALA A 68 -12.69 -2.67 6.45
CA ALA A 68 -12.13 -2.08 5.24
C ALA A 68 -13.06 -2.22 4.03
N GLN A 69 -13.51 -3.43 3.71
CA GLN A 69 -14.40 -3.67 2.57
C GLN A 69 -15.65 -2.78 2.60
N SER A 70 -16.34 -2.73 3.75
CA SER A 70 -17.57 -1.95 3.88
C SER A 70 -17.33 -0.44 3.81
N TRP A 71 -16.19 0.04 4.30
CA TRP A 71 -15.86 1.46 4.33
C TRP A 71 -15.39 1.96 2.96
N PHE A 72 -14.55 1.19 2.26
CA PHE A 72 -14.18 1.49 0.88
C PHE A 72 -15.41 1.53 -0.03
N MET A 73 -16.31 0.55 0.07
CA MET A 73 -17.55 0.53 -0.73
C MET A 73 -18.44 1.75 -0.44
N ARG A 74 -18.52 2.20 0.82
CA ARG A 74 -19.31 3.37 1.22
C ARG A 74 -18.69 4.70 0.81
N SER A 75 -17.37 4.75 0.62
CA SER A 75 -16.67 5.98 0.26
C SER A 75 -17.09 6.54 -1.11
N GLY A 76 -17.61 5.68 -2.00
CA GLY A 76 -17.96 6.05 -3.37
C GLY A 76 -16.74 6.39 -4.25
N VAL A 77 -15.52 6.22 -3.74
CA VAL A 77 -14.27 6.51 -4.45
C VAL A 77 -13.67 5.21 -5.01
N PRO A 78 -13.28 5.16 -6.29
CA PRO A 78 -12.57 4.01 -6.86
C PRO A 78 -11.26 3.72 -6.13
N SER A 79 -10.89 2.45 -5.99
CA SER A 79 -9.62 2.07 -5.33
C SER A 79 -8.37 2.58 -6.04
N SER A 80 -8.46 2.94 -7.32
CA SER A 80 -7.37 3.57 -8.09
C SER A 80 -7.13 5.03 -7.69
N GLN A 81 -8.08 5.66 -7.00
CA GLN A 81 -8.01 7.07 -6.56
C GLN A 81 -7.89 7.19 -5.05
N VAL A 82 -7.39 6.17 -4.37
CA VAL A 82 -7.14 6.23 -2.92
C VAL A 82 -5.72 5.86 -2.58
N LEU A 83 -5.18 6.52 -1.56
CA LEU A 83 -3.89 6.19 -0.97
C LEU A 83 -4.04 6.01 0.54
N CYS A 84 -3.57 4.89 1.07
CA CYS A 84 -3.53 4.65 2.50
C CYS A 84 -2.14 5.00 3.02
N VAL A 85 -2.06 5.86 4.03
CA VAL A 85 -0.81 6.34 4.62
C VAL A 85 -0.83 6.09 6.11
N ASP A 86 0.20 5.42 6.63
CA ASP A 86 0.35 5.17 8.07
C ASP A 86 0.84 6.43 8.82
N ALA A 87 0.83 6.38 10.15
CA ALA A 87 1.24 7.52 10.99
C ALA A 87 2.72 7.93 10.81
N THR A 88 3.53 7.07 10.17
CA THR A 88 4.94 7.33 9.85
C THR A 88 5.15 7.82 8.41
N GLY A 89 4.07 8.03 7.65
CA GLY A 89 4.11 8.51 6.27
C GLY A 89 4.33 7.42 5.22
N ARG A 90 4.19 6.13 5.57
CA ARG A 90 4.40 5.03 4.62
C ARG A 90 3.10 4.61 3.94
N ILE A 91 3.22 4.21 2.68
CA ILE A 91 2.09 3.71 1.90
C ILE A 91 1.74 2.28 2.35
N CYS A 92 0.44 2.07 2.59
CA CYS A 92 -0.14 0.78 2.94
C CYS A 92 -1.15 0.33 1.87
N SER A 93 -0.68 -0.22 0.75
CA SER A 93 -1.51 -0.79 -0.32
C SER A 93 -2.02 -2.22 -0.07
N MET A 94 -1.36 -3.00 0.80
CA MET A 94 -1.70 -4.41 1.00
C MET A 94 -1.62 -4.87 2.46
N GLY A 95 -2.27 -6.01 2.76
CA GLY A 95 -2.35 -6.56 4.11
C GLY A 95 -0.98 -6.74 4.79
N LYS A 96 0.08 -7.08 4.06
CA LYS A 96 1.45 -7.18 4.61
C LYS A 96 1.95 -5.85 5.17
N GLN A 97 1.63 -4.73 4.53
CA GLN A 97 2.02 -3.41 5.00
C GLN A 97 1.16 -2.96 6.19
N PHE A 98 -0.14 -3.26 6.19
CA PHE A 98 -0.99 -3.06 7.37
C PHE A 98 -0.52 -3.88 8.58
N MET A 99 -0.08 -5.14 8.37
CA MET A 99 0.56 -5.93 9.43
C MET A 99 1.87 -5.28 9.89
N SER A 100 2.68 -4.77 8.98
CA SER A 100 3.91 -4.07 9.33
C SER A 100 3.65 -2.78 10.12
N ALA A 101 2.60 -2.03 9.77
CA ALA A 101 2.17 -0.85 10.52
C ALA A 101 1.73 -1.23 11.94
N ARG A 102 1.04 -2.36 12.11
CA ARG A 102 0.67 -2.90 13.43
C ARG A 102 1.92 -3.19 14.26
N ASP A 103 2.84 -3.96 13.69
CA ASP A 103 4.02 -4.45 14.40
C ASP A 103 4.97 -3.31 14.81
N ARG A 104 4.90 -2.17 14.11
CA ARG A 104 5.67 -0.96 14.40
C ARG A 104 4.91 0.09 15.22
N GLY A 105 3.63 -0.13 15.55
CA GLY A 105 2.81 0.87 16.21
C GLY A 105 2.52 2.11 15.36
N ALA A 106 2.44 1.97 14.04
CA ALA A 106 2.28 3.07 13.07
C ALA A 106 0.82 3.35 12.68
N PHE A 107 -0.16 2.91 13.48
CA PHE A 107 -1.54 3.35 13.32
C PHE A 107 -1.71 4.76 13.94
N PRO A 108 -2.68 5.59 13.48
CA PRO A 108 -3.71 5.28 12.50
C PRO A 108 -3.19 5.19 11.06
N VAL A 109 -3.90 4.43 10.21
CA VAL A 109 -3.73 4.46 8.75
C VAL A 109 -4.87 5.27 8.16
N ILE A 110 -4.54 6.40 7.55
CA ILE A 110 -5.50 7.34 6.97
C ILE A 110 -5.64 7.05 5.47
N VAL A 111 -6.88 7.03 4.98
CA VAL A 111 -7.21 6.84 3.57
C VAL A 111 -7.54 8.19 2.95
N TYR A 112 -6.72 8.63 2.00
CA TYR A 112 -6.90 9.87 1.27
C TYR A 112 -7.44 9.59 -0.13
N HIS A 113 -8.27 10.50 -0.64
CA HIS A 113 -8.51 10.61 -2.07
C HIS A 113 -7.26 11.20 -2.74
N ILE A 114 -6.88 10.69 -3.91
CA ILE A 114 -5.79 11.25 -4.70
C ILE A 114 -6.33 11.71 -6.05
N ASP A 115 -6.07 12.98 -6.36
CA ASP A 115 -6.33 13.54 -7.68
C ASP A 115 -5.15 13.19 -8.57
N LEU A 116 -5.37 12.22 -9.46
CA LEU A 116 -4.44 11.89 -10.54
C LEU A 116 -4.66 12.87 -11.70
N GLU A 117 -4.66 14.17 -11.40
CA GLU A 117 -4.49 15.14 -12.47
C GLU A 117 -3.04 15.02 -12.94
N PRO A 118 -2.80 14.95 -14.27
CA PRO A 118 -1.45 15.11 -14.78
C PRO A 118 -0.88 16.37 -14.13
N ILE A 119 0.37 16.32 -13.67
CA ILE A 119 1.09 17.53 -13.28
C ILE A 119 1.25 18.33 -14.57
N ALA A 120 0.20 19.05 -14.99
CA ALA A 120 0.29 20.07 -15.99
C ALA A 120 1.38 20.99 -15.45
N ALA A 121 2.48 21.07 -16.22
CA ALA A 121 3.59 21.94 -15.93
C ALA A 121 3.00 23.29 -15.52
N LYS A 122 3.02 23.60 -14.23
CA LYS A 122 2.79 24.97 -13.77
C LYS A 122 3.99 25.72 -14.34
N GLU A 123 3.81 26.31 -15.51
CA GLU A 123 4.77 27.25 -16.06
C GLU A 123 5.03 28.29 -14.98
N VAL A 124 6.28 28.28 -14.51
CA VAL A 124 6.83 29.36 -13.72
C VAL A 124 7.00 30.51 -14.72
N ILE A 125 6.15 31.53 -14.56
CA ILE A 125 6.18 32.79 -15.31
C ILE A 125 7.46 33.55 -14.96
#